data_AF-K9AJZ0-F1
#
_entry.id   AF-K9AJZ0-F1
#
_cell.length_a   1.000
_cell.length_b   1.000
_cell.length_c   1.000
_cell.angle_alpha   90.00
_cell.angle_beta   90.00
_cell.angle_gamma   90.00
#
_symmetry.space_group_name_H-M   'P 1'
#
loop_
_entity.id
_entity.type
_entity.pdbx_description
1 polymer ?
#
loop_
_entity_poly.entity_id
_entity_poly.type
_entity_poly.pdbx_seq_one_letter_code
_entity_poly.pdbx_strand_id
1 'polypeptide(L)'
;MATALSWPGKEKSLTLGRELAATAGPGFTAAGGRLGEGMDPSAKTAGPRSVVPDPDENLLIVGDNLPGLQSLLATHRGRVKVVYIDPPYNTGNAHAYRDRGHDHDSWLDFMAPRLMLARELMRDDGVLYLHLDDGESAWAQLLGHEVFGEANSLGTLIHQRAKGGGNSPSFVRGHDYIHVWGKDARSAGTFLTEKKAPAKVEVIDGRKMLVETDVLRASFGRYARGSERRLMYEDILAVKGEKKLAEVDAKLASGEFVLRPWGPGKHAVVRVTPYELASSKLYSIIKALGGQNDLEDLGLGGVFGYPKPVELVKTLITAQTFFDPTAIVLDFFAGSGTTAQAVMEANRRDDGQRSFILIQTPEELRGGRGTRGGAGAAGAWVNGNGGRQGEADVRAASGSDADSARPEFATISELTAERIRRAADASAPGLTFTEVAVADPPAAEA
;
A
#
# COMPACT_ATOMS: atom_id res chain seq x y z
N MET A 1 23.90 10.83 9.81
CA MET A 1 24.42 12.11 9.28
C MET A 1 23.21 13.01 9.02
N ALA A 2 23.35 14.34 9.06
CA ALA A 2 22.29 15.22 8.58
C ALA A 2 22.17 15.04 7.06
N THR A 3 20.96 14.85 6.55
CA THR A 3 20.70 14.68 5.11
C THR A 3 21.10 15.94 4.34
N ALA A 4 21.72 15.80 3.17
CA ALA A 4 22.16 16.94 2.34
C ALA A 4 21.00 17.66 1.61
N LEU A 5 19.74 17.32 1.91
CA LEU A 5 18.57 17.89 1.24
C LEU A 5 18.32 19.32 1.73
N SER A 6 18.35 20.27 0.79
CA SER A 6 18.06 21.69 1.01
C SER A 6 17.12 22.19 -0.08
N TRP A 7 16.10 22.95 0.31
CA TRP A 7 15.19 23.65 -0.59
C TRP A 7 14.67 24.95 0.08
N PRO A 8 14.28 25.98 -0.68
CA PRO A 8 13.59 27.15 -0.16
C PRO A 8 12.32 26.75 0.60
N GLY A 9 12.16 27.20 1.85
CA GLY A 9 10.98 26.88 2.66
C GLY A 9 11.14 25.70 3.62
N LYS A 10 12.24 24.93 3.53
CA LYS A 10 12.53 23.77 4.42
C LYS A 10 12.21 24.02 5.89
N GLU A 11 12.83 25.02 6.51
CA GLU A 11 12.64 25.30 7.94
C GLU A 11 11.19 25.65 8.29
N LYS A 12 10.50 26.35 7.40
CA LYS A 12 9.08 26.70 7.60
C LYS A 12 8.22 25.43 7.57
N SER A 13 8.44 24.56 6.59
CA SER A 13 7.68 23.32 6.41
C SER A 13 7.93 22.32 7.55
N LEU A 14 9.17 22.19 8.01
CA LEU A 14 9.50 21.37 9.18
C LEU A 14 8.95 21.96 10.49
N THR A 15 8.96 23.29 10.63
CA THR A 15 8.39 23.96 11.81
C THR A 15 6.87 23.77 11.87
N LEU A 16 6.18 23.94 10.73
CA LEU A 16 4.75 23.66 10.63
C LEU A 16 4.44 22.21 11.04
N GLY A 17 5.19 21.22 10.54
CA GLY A 17 5.00 19.82 10.93
C GLY A 17 5.16 19.59 12.43
N ARG A 18 6.15 20.22 13.07
CA ARG A 18 6.37 20.14 14.53
C ARG A 18 5.22 20.78 15.32
N GLU A 19 4.76 21.95 14.90
CA GLU A 19 3.65 22.67 15.52
C GLU A 19 2.35 21.85 15.45
N LEU A 20 1.99 21.39 14.24
CA LEU A 20 0.79 20.58 14.03
C LEU A 20 0.84 19.27 14.84
N ALA A 21 2.01 18.66 14.98
CA ALA A 21 2.18 17.46 15.79
C ALA A 21 2.01 17.70 17.29
N ALA A 22 2.19 18.94 17.76
CA ALA A 22 2.10 19.31 19.17
C ALA A 22 0.72 19.90 19.57
N THR A 23 -0.07 20.36 18.60
CA THR A 23 -1.39 20.97 18.85
C THR A 23 -2.54 20.06 18.45
N ALA A 24 -3.71 20.29 19.05
CA ALA A 24 -4.93 19.60 18.62
C ALA A 24 -5.32 20.02 17.18
N GLY A 25 -5.73 19.04 16.36
CA GLY A 25 -6.31 19.30 15.05
C GLY A 25 -7.73 19.87 15.13
N PRO A 26 -8.31 20.30 14.00
CA PRO A 26 -9.66 20.86 13.97
C PRO A 26 -10.76 19.86 14.36
N GLY A 27 -10.45 18.56 14.41
CA GLY A 27 -11.39 17.50 14.67
C GLY A 27 -12.15 17.07 13.42
N PHE A 28 -13.22 16.31 13.64
CA PHE A 28 -14.08 15.80 12.58
C PHE A 28 -15.53 16.17 12.83
N THR A 29 -16.29 16.26 11.75
CA THR A 29 -17.74 16.43 11.78
C THR A 29 -18.44 15.35 10.97
N ALA A 30 -19.65 14.99 11.36
CA ALA A 30 -20.55 14.16 10.55
C ALA A 30 -21.79 14.97 10.16
N ALA A 31 -22.27 14.75 8.93
CA ALA A 31 -23.46 15.39 8.37
C ALA A 31 -24.79 14.93 9.02
N GLY A 32 -24.73 14.07 10.04
CA GLY A 32 -25.89 13.50 10.73
C GLY A 32 -26.22 12.09 10.24
N GLY A 33 -25.73 11.08 10.97
CA GLY A 33 -25.92 9.66 10.70
C GLY A 33 -24.58 8.91 10.70
N ARG A 34 -24.51 7.73 11.34
CA ARG A 34 -23.41 6.77 11.10
C ARG A 34 -23.67 6.19 9.71
N LEU A 35 -22.94 6.67 8.70
CA LEU A 35 -23.04 6.14 7.35
C LEU A 35 -22.53 4.69 7.36
N GLY A 36 -23.36 3.78 6.84
CA GLY A 36 -23.23 2.32 6.99
C GLY A 36 -24.61 1.68 7.13
N GLU A 37 -25.53 2.37 7.80
CA GLU A 37 -26.96 2.27 7.55
C GLU A 37 -27.31 3.37 6.53
N GLY A 38 -28.07 3.07 5.48
CA GLY A 38 -28.35 4.03 4.41
C GLY A 38 -28.80 5.39 4.94
N MET A 39 -28.37 6.48 4.28
CA MET A 39 -28.73 7.85 4.64
C MET A 39 -30.26 7.98 4.75
N ASP A 40 -30.79 8.24 5.94
CA ASP A 40 -32.19 8.64 6.10
C ASP A 40 -32.39 9.99 5.36
N PRO A 41 -33.18 10.04 4.29
CA PRO A 41 -33.39 11.27 3.51
C PRO A 41 -33.98 12.42 4.34
N SER A 42 -34.53 12.14 5.53
CA SER A 42 -35.13 13.11 6.45
C SER A 42 -34.13 13.80 7.39
N ALA A 43 -32.88 13.31 7.49
CA ALA A 43 -31.86 13.83 8.41
C ALA A 43 -31.20 15.16 7.98
N LYS A 44 -31.66 15.78 6.88
CA LYS A 44 -31.09 17.01 6.27
C LYS A 44 -31.17 18.29 7.14
N THR A 45 -31.60 18.21 8.40
CA THR A 45 -31.92 19.38 9.23
C THR A 45 -31.10 19.53 10.51
N ALA A 46 -30.18 18.60 10.83
CA ALA A 46 -29.23 18.78 11.92
C ALA A 46 -27.90 19.33 11.37
N GLY A 47 -27.42 20.44 11.91
CA GLY A 47 -26.08 20.95 11.58
C GLY A 47 -24.98 19.93 11.89
N PRO A 48 -23.77 20.09 11.30
CA PRO A 48 -22.67 19.14 11.48
C PRO A 48 -22.36 18.97 12.97
N ARG A 49 -22.35 17.72 13.44
CA ARG A 49 -21.99 17.39 14.83
C ARG A 49 -20.52 17.01 14.88
N SER A 50 -19.80 17.51 15.89
CA SER A 50 -18.44 17.04 16.18
C SER A 50 -18.47 15.53 16.47
N VAL A 51 -17.56 14.79 15.85
CA VAL A 51 -17.41 13.34 16.01
C VAL A 51 -15.98 13.02 16.37
N VAL A 52 -15.83 12.11 17.33
CA VAL A 52 -14.55 11.46 17.65
C VAL A 52 -14.64 10.04 17.11
N PRO A 53 -13.89 9.69 16.05
CA PRO A 53 -13.88 8.35 15.48
C PRO A 53 -13.43 7.30 16.50
N ASP A 54 -14.05 6.12 16.44
CA ASP A 54 -13.56 4.94 17.14
C ASP A 54 -12.22 4.53 16.52
N PRO A 55 -11.14 4.37 17.29
CA PRO A 55 -9.81 4.16 16.73
C PRO A 55 -9.61 2.78 16.10
N ASP A 56 -10.59 1.87 16.18
CA ASP A 56 -10.54 0.54 15.58
C ASP A 56 -11.55 0.38 14.42
N GLU A 57 -12.36 1.40 14.11
CA GLU A 57 -13.32 1.37 12.99
C GLU A 57 -12.66 1.66 11.63
N ASN A 58 -13.31 1.24 10.54
CA ASN A 58 -12.90 1.66 9.20
C ASN A 58 -13.34 3.11 8.95
N LEU A 59 -12.45 3.93 8.41
CA LEU A 59 -12.69 5.37 8.26
C LEU A 59 -12.47 5.85 6.83
N LEU A 60 -13.40 6.67 6.35
CA LEU A 60 -13.20 7.56 5.21
C LEU A 60 -13.32 9.01 5.69
N ILE A 61 -12.22 9.76 5.61
CA ILE A 61 -12.14 11.15 5.99
C ILE A 61 -12.17 11.99 4.71
N VAL A 62 -13.19 12.82 4.56
CA VAL A 62 -13.37 13.73 3.42
C VAL A 62 -12.78 15.09 3.78
N GLY A 63 -11.78 15.55 3.01
CA GLY A 63 -11.13 16.85 3.23
C GLY A 63 -9.65 16.88 2.86
N ASP A 64 -8.96 17.97 3.21
CA ASP A 64 -7.49 18.04 3.09
C ASP A 64 -6.85 17.07 4.06
N ASN A 65 -5.88 16.30 3.56
CA ASN A 65 -5.16 15.32 4.35
C ASN A 65 -4.28 15.91 5.45
N LEU A 66 -3.77 17.13 5.34
CA LEU A 66 -2.94 17.72 6.39
C LEU A 66 -3.73 17.93 7.71
N PRO A 67 -4.86 18.67 7.72
CA PRO A 67 -5.70 18.77 8.91
C PRO A 67 -6.37 17.43 9.28
N GLY A 68 -6.68 16.56 8.31
CA GLY A 68 -7.17 15.21 8.60
C GLY A 68 -6.17 14.36 9.40
N LEU A 69 -4.90 14.34 8.99
CA LEU A 69 -3.80 13.69 9.71
C LEU A 69 -3.61 14.30 11.10
N GLN A 70 -3.69 15.63 11.22
CA GLN A 70 -3.57 16.31 12.50
C GLN A 70 -4.68 15.89 13.46
N SER A 71 -5.94 15.87 13.00
CA SER A 71 -7.09 15.45 13.79
C SER A 71 -6.99 13.98 14.24
N LEU A 72 -6.44 13.09 13.40
CA LEU A 72 -6.20 11.69 13.76
C LEU A 72 -5.24 11.52 14.94
N LEU A 73 -4.35 12.48 15.22
CA LEU A 73 -3.42 12.40 16.35
C LEU A 73 -4.11 12.28 17.71
N ALA A 74 -5.36 12.74 17.82
CA ALA A 74 -6.13 12.65 19.07
C ALA A 74 -6.49 11.19 19.44
N THR A 75 -6.67 10.32 18.46
CA THR A 75 -7.18 8.94 18.68
C THR A 75 -6.23 7.85 18.17
N HIS A 76 -5.37 8.15 17.19
CA HIS A 76 -4.57 7.16 16.46
C HIS A 76 -3.06 7.33 16.60
N ARG A 77 -2.58 8.29 17.42
CA ARG A 77 -1.13 8.47 17.65
C ARG A 77 -0.49 7.15 18.11
N GLY A 78 0.56 6.71 17.41
CA GLY A 78 1.27 5.48 17.73
C GLY A 78 0.54 4.17 17.42
N ARG A 79 -0.58 4.16 16.67
CA ARG A 79 -1.41 2.96 16.43
C ARG A 79 -1.32 2.40 15.01
N VAL A 80 -0.88 3.18 14.03
CA VAL A 80 -0.89 2.78 12.61
C VAL A 80 0.26 1.81 12.29
N LYS A 81 -0.05 0.64 11.73
CA LYS A 81 0.95 -0.39 11.38
C LYS A 81 1.50 -0.21 9.97
N VAL A 82 0.64 0.12 9.01
CA VAL A 82 1.03 0.35 7.62
C VAL A 82 0.51 1.70 7.17
N VAL A 83 1.39 2.52 6.60
CA VAL A 83 1.02 3.69 5.82
C VAL A 83 1.35 3.37 4.36
N TYR A 84 0.37 3.40 3.47
CA TYR A 84 0.58 3.32 2.03
C TYR A 84 0.10 4.62 1.41
N ILE A 85 0.95 5.26 0.62
CA ILE A 85 0.58 6.48 -0.09
C ILE A 85 1.06 6.47 -1.53
N ASP A 86 0.21 7.00 -2.40
CA ASP A 86 0.46 7.28 -3.81
C ASP A 86 0.24 8.78 -4.06
N PRO A 87 1.14 9.65 -3.55
CA PRO A 87 0.99 11.09 -3.68
C PRO A 87 1.04 11.54 -5.15
N PRO A 88 0.63 12.77 -5.49
CA PRO A 88 0.72 13.27 -6.86
C PRO A 88 2.18 13.33 -7.36
N TYR A 89 2.40 12.92 -8.61
CA TYR A 89 3.75 12.77 -9.22
C TYR A 89 4.33 14.09 -9.74
N ASN A 90 3.81 15.23 -9.26
CA ASN A 90 4.20 16.57 -9.71
C ASN A 90 4.19 16.77 -11.25
N THR A 91 3.33 16.03 -11.96
CA THR A 91 3.26 16.01 -13.43
C THR A 91 2.48 17.20 -14.03
N GLY A 92 2.20 18.23 -13.23
CA GLY A 92 1.55 19.47 -13.69
C GLY A 92 0.01 19.50 -13.67
N ASN A 93 -0.65 18.43 -13.25
CA ASN A 93 -2.12 18.30 -13.36
C ASN A 93 -2.84 18.01 -12.02
N ALA A 94 -2.10 17.74 -10.93
CA ALA A 94 -2.69 17.51 -9.62
C ALA A 94 -3.21 18.82 -8.99
N HIS A 95 -4.45 18.82 -8.49
CA HIS A 95 -5.10 19.98 -7.90
C HIS A 95 -4.39 20.51 -6.63
N ALA A 96 -3.66 19.66 -5.92
CA ALA A 96 -3.02 19.95 -4.63
C ALA A 96 -2.03 21.14 -4.60
N TYR A 97 -1.55 21.63 -5.75
CA TYR A 97 -0.52 22.68 -5.83
C TYR A 97 -0.75 23.74 -6.90
N ARG A 98 -2.00 23.89 -7.39
CA ARG A 98 -2.33 24.75 -8.54
C ARG A 98 -1.86 26.20 -8.37
N ASP A 99 -1.66 26.65 -7.14
CA ASP A 99 -1.34 28.03 -6.78
C ASP A 99 0.14 28.28 -6.43
N ARG A 100 1.01 27.25 -6.36
CA ARG A 100 2.41 27.41 -5.89
C ARG A 100 3.51 27.09 -6.90
N GLY A 101 3.16 26.53 -8.05
CA GLY A 101 4.13 26.10 -9.07
C GLY A 101 4.34 24.59 -9.06
N HIS A 102 4.79 24.06 -10.20
CA HIS A 102 5.04 22.63 -10.42
C HIS A 102 6.53 22.32 -10.30
N ASP A 103 7.15 22.77 -9.21
CA ASP A 103 8.56 22.54 -8.92
C ASP A 103 8.74 21.60 -7.72
N HIS A 104 9.97 21.08 -7.59
CA HIS A 104 10.31 20.13 -6.52
C HIS A 104 10.18 20.77 -5.13
N ASP A 105 10.48 22.06 -5.00
CA ASP A 105 10.42 22.79 -3.73
C ASP A 105 8.99 22.85 -3.18
N SER A 106 8.03 23.15 -4.05
CA SER A 106 6.60 23.14 -3.72
C SER A 106 6.14 21.75 -3.29
N TRP A 107 6.56 20.70 -4.02
CA TRP A 107 6.23 19.31 -3.68
C TRP A 107 6.77 18.94 -2.28
N LEU A 108 8.04 19.28 -2.01
CA LEU A 108 8.69 19.07 -0.71
C LEU A 108 7.97 19.80 0.42
N ASP A 109 7.57 21.06 0.22
CA ASP A 109 6.87 21.88 1.22
C ASP A 109 5.53 21.28 1.65
N PHE A 110 4.81 20.62 0.74
CA PHE A 110 3.56 19.95 1.05
C PHE A 110 3.76 18.57 1.67
N MET A 111 4.73 17.80 1.18
CA MET A 111 4.95 16.43 1.65
C MET A 111 5.60 16.40 3.04
N ALA A 112 6.52 17.33 3.33
CA ALA A 112 7.26 17.36 4.59
C ALA A 112 6.36 17.32 5.84
N PRO A 113 5.41 18.26 6.07
CA PRO A 113 4.57 18.23 7.26
C PRO A 113 3.65 16.99 7.29
N ARG A 114 3.18 16.50 6.14
CA ARG A 114 2.33 15.31 6.05
C ARG A 114 3.07 14.04 6.49
N LEU A 115 4.29 13.85 6.01
CA LEU A 115 5.13 12.72 6.41
C LEU A 115 5.50 12.78 7.90
N MET A 116 5.69 13.98 8.46
CA MET A 116 5.94 14.16 9.89
C MET A 116 4.73 13.74 10.74
N LEU A 117 3.51 14.14 10.37
CA LEU A 117 2.30 13.69 11.08
C LEU A 117 2.04 12.19 10.90
N ALA A 118 2.26 11.65 9.70
CA ALA A 118 2.17 10.21 9.47
C ALA A 118 3.12 9.42 10.38
N ARG A 119 4.35 9.91 10.56
CA ARG A 119 5.34 9.30 11.47
C ARG A 119 4.86 9.29 12.93
N GLU A 120 4.14 10.30 13.38
CA GLU A 120 3.55 10.35 14.73
C GLU A 120 2.40 9.34 14.91
N LEU A 121 1.62 9.10 13.85
CA LEU A 121 0.52 8.11 13.86
C LEU A 121 1.04 6.66 13.85
N MET A 122 2.23 6.42 13.31
CA MET A 122 2.80 5.08 13.19
C MET A 122 3.16 4.46 14.55
N ARG A 123 2.94 3.14 14.70
CA ARG A 123 3.56 2.29 15.72
C ARG A 123 5.08 2.28 15.58
N ASP A 124 5.79 1.88 16.61
CA ASP A 124 7.27 1.75 16.57
C ASP A 124 7.73 0.71 15.53
N ASP A 125 6.96 -0.36 15.35
CA ASP A 125 7.16 -1.37 14.30
C ASP A 125 6.38 -1.07 12.99
N GLY A 126 5.83 0.14 12.87
CA GLY A 126 5.07 0.58 11.71
C GLY A 126 5.95 0.86 10.50
N VAL A 127 5.40 0.64 9.30
CA VAL A 127 6.08 0.91 8.03
C VAL A 127 5.33 1.91 7.17
N LEU A 128 6.06 2.71 6.40
CA LEU A 128 5.53 3.60 5.37
C LEU A 128 6.03 3.14 3.99
N TYR A 129 5.10 2.99 3.05
CA TYR A 129 5.34 2.79 1.63
C TYR A 129 4.97 4.07 0.87
N LEU A 130 5.94 4.66 0.19
CA LEU A 130 5.75 5.85 -0.65
C LEU A 130 5.96 5.47 -2.11
N HIS A 131 4.87 5.46 -2.89
CA HIS A 131 4.85 5.01 -4.28
C HIS A 131 4.93 6.20 -5.26
N LEU A 132 5.95 6.23 -6.13
CA LEU A 132 6.21 7.29 -7.10
C LEU A 132 6.79 6.76 -8.41
N ASP A 133 6.67 7.55 -9.48
CA ASP A 133 7.43 7.36 -10.71
C ASP A 133 8.89 7.88 -10.58
N ASP A 134 9.61 7.95 -11.71
CA ASP A 134 10.99 8.46 -11.75
C ASP A 134 11.12 9.95 -11.36
N GLY A 135 10.06 10.76 -11.47
CA GLY A 135 10.15 12.23 -11.43
C GLY A 135 10.51 12.77 -10.04
N GLU A 136 9.85 12.27 -9.01
CA GLU A 136 10.03 12.73 -7.63
C GLU A 136 10.73 11.71 -6.72
N SER A 137 11.03 10.51 -7.22
CA SER A 137 11.61 9.39 -6.44
C SER A 137 12.88 9.80 -5.66
N ALA A 138 13.84 10.47 -6.32
CA ALA A 138 15.07 10.91 -5.64
C ALA A 138 14.81 11.93 -4.52
N TRP A 139 13.93 12.89 -4.75
CA TRP A 139 13.57 13.91 -3.77
C TRP A 139 12.79 13.32 -2.59
N ALA A 140 11.84 12.43 -2.88
CA ALA A 140 11.08 11.70 -1.88
C ALA A 140 11.97 10.84 -0.99
N GLN A 141 12.99 10.19 -1.55
CA GLN A 141 13.94 9.40 -0.77
C GLN A 141 14.73 10.26 0.21
N LEU A 142 15.25 11.40 -0.25
CA LEU A 142 15.97 12.34 0.60
C LEU A 142 15.07 12.98 1.67
N LEU A 143 13.83 13.32 1.32
CA LEU A 143 12.87 13.84 2.29
C LEU A 143 12.50 12.79 3.34
N GLY A 144 12.32 11.53 2.92
CA GLY A 144 12.09 10.43 3.84
C GLY A 144 13.25 10.22 4.81
N HIS A 145 14.50 10.34 4.35
CA HIS A 145 15.68 10.32 5.24
C HIS A 145 15.67 11.49 6.25
N GLU A 146 15.22 12.68 5.84
CA GLU A 146 15.10 13.83 6.75
C GLU A 146 14.04 13.58 7.84
N VAL A 147 12.88 13.05 7.47
CA VAL A 147 11.73 12.87 8.38
C VAL A 147 11.85 11.63 9.25
N PHE A 148 12.26 10.49 8.67
CA PHE A 148 12.34 9.20 9.36
C PHE A 148 13.73 8.89 9.89
N GLY A 149 14.77 9.53 9.36
CA GLY A 149 16.16 9.17 9.59
C GLY A 149 16.63 8.12 8.58
N GLU A 150 17.82 8.32 8.00
CA GLU A 150 18.43 7.40 7.03
C GLU A 150 18.54 5.96 7.56
N ALA A 151 18.91 5.79 8.83
CA ALA A 151 19.03 4.48 9.48
C ALA A 151 17.69 3.71 9.55
N ASN A 152 16.56 4.40 9.34
CA ASN A 152 15.24 3.82 9.31
C ASN A 152 14.74 3.47 7.89
N SER A 153 15.58 3.67 6.86
CA SER A 153 15.28 3.19 5.51
C SER A 153 15.33 1.66 5.46
N LEU A 154 14.26 1.04 4.97
CA LEU A 154 14.14 -0.40 4.77
C LEU A 154 14.41 -0.82 3.32
N GLY A 155 14.71 0.15 2.45
CA GLY A 155 15.06 -0.05 1.05
C GLY A 155 14.03 0.53 0.09
N THR A 156 14.12 0.11 -1.17
CA THR A 156 13.20 0.53 -2.24
C THR A 156 12.75 -0.70 -3.02
N LEU A 157 11.44 -0.86 -3.15
CA LEU A 157 10.83 -1.89 -3.98
C LEU A 157 10.56 -1.33 -5.36
N ILE A 158 10.55 -2.20 -6.36
CA ILE A 158 10.26 -1.85 -7.75
C ILE A 158 8.89 -2.43 -8.12
N HIS A 159 7.94 -1.58 -8.48
CA HIS A 159 6.68 -2.01 -9.07
C HIS A 159 6.85 -2.12 -10.58
N GLN A 160 6.92 -3.35 -11.10
CA GLN A 160 6.94 -3.58 -12.54
C GLN A 160 5.52 -3.50 -13.12
N ARG A 161 5.18 -2.33 -13.68
CA ARG A 161 3.86 -2.04 -14.27
C ARG A 161 3.68 -2.45 -15.74
N ALA A 162 4.77 -2.77 -16.44
CA ALA A 162 4.70 -3.17 -17.85
C ALA A 162 5.67 -4.31 -18.22
N LYS A 163 5.32 -5.06 -19.28
CA LYS A 163 6.19 -6.06 -19.92
C LYS A 163 6.23 -5.81 -21.44
N GLY A 164 7.37 -5.34 -21.95
CA GLY A 164 7.59 -5.05 -23.37
C GLY A 164 7.54 -3.55 -23.71
N GLY A 165 7.88 -3.18 -24.95
CA GLY A 165 7.88 -1.80 -25.44
C GLY A 165 8.69 -1.62 -26.71
N GLY A 166 8.36 -2.39 -27.75
CA GLY A 166 9.16 -2.51 -28.98
C GLY A 166 9.37 -1.21 -29.77
N ASN A 167 8.60 -0.15 -29.48
CA ASN A 167 8.66 1.14 -30.18
C ASN A 167 9.11 2.30 -29.28
N SER A 168 9.70 2.06 -28.11
CA SER A 168 10.31 3.18 -27.36
C SER A 168 11.50 3.72 -28.17
N PRO A 169 11.59 5.04 -28.42
CA PRO A 169 12.76 5.63 -29.09
C PRO A 169 14.04 5.56 -28.23
N SER A 170 13.92 5.19 -26.95
CA SER A 170 15.03 4.97 -26.01
C SER A 170 14.78 3.67 -25.24
N PHE A 171 15.07 3.61 -23.95
CA PHE A 171 14.66 2.48 -23.10
C PHE A 171 13.17 2.58 -22.72
N VAL A 172 12.58 1.45 -22.36
CA VAL A 172 11.20 1.38 -21.89
C VAL A 172 11.18 1.65 -20.39
N ARG A 173 10.49 2.71 -19.97
CA ARG A 173 10.16 2.95 -18.56
C ARG A 173 8.98 2.06 -18.18
N GLY A 174 9.30 0.90 -17.60
CA GLY A 174 8.33 -0.16 -17.31
C GLY A 174 8.05 -0.36 -15.83
N HIS A 175 8.58 0.50 -14.96
CA HIS A 175 8.50 0.37 -13.52
C HIS A 175 8.37 1.72 -12.81
N ASP A 176 7.88 1.65 -11.58
CA ASP A 176 7.79 2.72 -10.61
C ASP A 176 8.53 2.31 -9.31
N TYR A 177 8.74 3.25 -8.39
CA TYR A 177 9.49 3.05 -7.14
C TYR A 177 8.55 3.09 -5.94
N ILE A 178 8.82 2.23 -4.97
CA ILE A 178 8.16 2.26 -3.66
C ILE A 178 9.25 2.35 -2.60
N HIS A 179 9.47 3.54 -2.06
CA HIS A 179 10.41 3.73 -0.97
C HIS A 179 9.79 3.31 0.35
N VAL A 180 10.59 2.65 1.20
CA VAL A 180 10.10 2.03 2.43
C VAL A 180 10.90 2.52 3.63
N TRP A 181 10.20 3.01 4.65
CA TRP A 181 10.77 3.36 5.94
C TRP A 181 10.02 2.68 7.08
N GLY A 182 10.75 2.29 8.13
CA GLY A 182 10.16 1.98 9.42
C GLY A 182 10.08 3.24 10.29
N LYS A 183 9.19 3.27 11.29
CA LYS A 183 9.32 4.28 12.36
C LYS A 183 10.59 4.04 13.17
N ASP A 184 10.83 2.78 13.53
CA ASP A 184 12.13 2.21 13.92
C ASP A 184 12.40 0.98 13.05
N ALA A 185 13.39 1.05 12.16
CA ALA A 185 13.71 -0.06 11.26
C ALA A 185 14.16 -1.33 11.98
N ARG A 186 14.65 -1.23 13.22
CA ARG A 186 15.05 -2.40 14.02
C ARG A 186 13.85 -3.14 14.59
N SER A 187 12.72 -2.44 14.74
CA SER A 187 11.45 -2.98 15.22
C SER A 187 10.56 -3.49 14.07
N ALA A 188 10.82 -3.06 12.83
CA ALA A 188 10.09 -3.52 11.66
C ALA A 188 10.29 -5.04 11.45
N GLY A 189 9.18 -5.75 11.21
CA GLY A 189 9.19 -7.18 10.97
C GLY A 189 9.81 -7.57 9.63
N THR A 190 10.02 -8.88 9.43
CA THR A 190 10.38 -9.38 8.09
C THR A 190 9.21 -9.14 7.13
N PHE A 191 9.50 -8.67 5.92
CA PHE A 191 8.51 -8.55 4.86
C PHE A 191 8.18 -9.93 4.30
N LEU A 192 6.95 -10.40 4.53
CA LEU A 192 6.52 -11.75 4.21
C LEU A 192 5.54 -11.79 3.04
N THR A 193 5.43 -12.93 2.38
CA THR A 193 4.35 -13.21 1.43
C THR A 193 3.89 -14.63 1.62
N GLU A 194 2.76 -14.96 1.00
CA GLU A 194 2.33 -16.34 0.92
C GLU A 194 3.36 -17.24 0.22
N LYS A 195 3.44 -18.49 0.67
CA LYS A 195 4.25 -19.50 0.01
C LYS A 195 3.60 -19.88 -1.33
N LYS A 196 4.24 -19.52 -2.45
CA LYS A 196 3.77 -19.91 -3.79
C LYS A 196 4.12 -21.37 -4.09
N ALA A 197 3.26 -22.04 -4.86
CA ALA A 197 3.50 -23.39 -5.35
C ALA A 197 4.75 -23.47 -6.26
N PRO A 198 5.45 -24.62 -6.35
CA PRO A 198 5.16 -25.91 -5.71
C PRO A 198 5.77 -26.00 -4.31
N ALA A 199 4.93 -25.85 -3.28
CA ALA A 199 5.26 -26.15 -1.90
C ALA A 199 4.77 -27.57 -1.58
N LYS A 200 5.62 -28.44 -1.04
CA LYS A 200 5.22 -29.78 -0.64
C LYS A 200 4.50 -29.70 0.72
N VAL A 201 3.25 -30.15 0.78
CA VAL A 201 2.45 -30.18 2.01
C VAL A 201 2.17 -31.62 2.39
N GLU A 202 2.38 -31.96 3.66
CA GLU A 202 2.08 -33.27 4.24
C GLU A 202 1.22 -33.11 5.49
N VAL A 203 0.45 -34.14 5.85
CA VAL A 203 -0.24 -34.18 7.15
C VAL A 203 0.65 -34.95 8.13
N ILE A 204 1.10 -34.27 9.18
CA ILE A 204 1.92 -34.86 10.25
C ILE A 204 1.14 -34.65 11.54
N ASP A 205 0.83 -35.73 12.26
CA ASP A 205 0.06 -35.73 13.50
C ASP A 205 -1.29 -34.97 13.39
N GLY A 206 -1.98 -35.16 12.27
CA GLY A 206 -3.27 -34.52 11.99
C GLY A 206 -3.21 -33.04 11.59
N ARG A 207 -2.01 -32.44 11.51
CA ARG A 207 -1.83 -31.04 11.10
C ARG A 207 -1.18 -30.93 9.72
N LYS A 208 -1.61 -29.94 8.93
CA LYS A 208 -0.99 -29.65 7.63
C LYS A 208 0.35 -28.96 7.85
N MET A 209 1.41 -29.54 7.31
CA MET A 209 2.78 -29.04 7.42
C MET A 209 3.35 -28.79 6.04
N LEU A 210 3.97 -27.62 5.84
CA LEU A 210 4.91 -27.40 4.74
C LEU A 210 6.18 -28.21 5.01
N VAL A 211 6.63 -28.95 4.00
CA VAL A 211 7.78 -29.85 4.07
C VAL A 211 8.85 -29.42 3.07
N GLU A 212 10.03 -29.04 3.57
CA GLU A 212 11.16 -28.64 2.75
C GLU A 212 12.32 -29.61 2.94
N THR A 213 12.63 -30.35 1.86
CA THR A 213 13.62 -31.43 1.89
C THR A 213 15.02 -30.98 1.49
N ASP A 214 15.20 -29.73 1.04
CA ASP A 214 16.46 -29.20 0.51
C ASP A 214 17.02 -28.03 1.33
N VAL A 215 16.68 -27.98 2.62
CA VAL A 215 17.08 -26.93 3.56
C VAL A 215 18.59 -26.92 3.86
N LEU A 216 19.26 -28.07 3.73
CA LEU A 216 20.71 -28.18 3.83
C LEU A 216 21.30 -28.65 2.51
N ARG A 217 22.38 -28.00 2.07
CA ARG A 217 23.11 -28.34 0.84
C ARG A 217 24.61 -28.42 1.09
N ALA A 218 25.26 -29.36 0.42
CA ALA A 218 26.70 -29.59 0.58
C ALA A 218 27.51 -28.37 0.13
N SER A 219 27.19 -27.81 -1.04
CA SER A 219 27.86 -26.62 -1.60
C SER A 219 26.87 -25.58 -2.15
N PHE A 220 27.36 -24.35 -2.41
CA PHE A 220 26.62 -23.33 -3.14
C PHE A 220 26.99 -23.42 -4.63
N GLY A 221 26.02 -23.42 -5.55
CA GLY A 221 26.30 -23.45 -6.99
C GLY A 221 25.23 -24.15 -7.85
N ARG A 222 25.47 -24.21 -9.17
CA ARG A 222 24.67 -25.02 -10.10
C ARG A 222 25.08 -26.48 -9.95
N TYR A 223 24.09 -27.34 -9.75
CA TYR A 223 24.24 -28.78 -9.71
C TYR A 223 23.93 -29.37 -11.09
N ALA A 224 24.59 -30.47 -11.44
CA ALA A 224 24.20 -31.24 -12.61
C ALA A 224 22.75 -31.73 -12.42
N ARG A 225 21.95 -31.73 -13.51
CA ARG A 225 20.58 -32.22 -13.43
C ARG A 225 20.61 -33.69 -13.01
N GLY A 226 19.96 -34.02 -11.89
CA GLY A 226 19.91 -35.37 -11.33
C GLY A 226 20.93 -35.68 -10.23
N SER A 227 21.88 -34.78 -9.92
CA SER A 227 22.76 -34.97 -8.76
C SER A 227 22.05 -34.63 -7.45
N GLU A 228 22.22 -35.46 -6.42
CA GLU A 228 21.77 -35.13 -5.07
C GLU A 228 22.57 -33.93 -4.55
N ARG A 229 21.84 -32.90 -4.14
CA ARG A 229 22.41 -31.62 -3.66
C ARG A 229 22.24 -31.43 -2.16
N ARG A 230 21.37 -32.24 -1.55
CA ARG A 230 21.11 -32.21 -0.11
C ARG A 230 22.33 -32.67 0.65
N LEU A 231 22.57 -32.04 1.79
CA LEU A 231 23.52 -32.53 2.77
C LEU A 231 22.77 -33.44 3.74
N MET A 232 23.17 -34.71 3.80
CA MET A 232 22.61 -35.68 4.74
C MET A 232 23.13 -35.39 6.15
N TYR A 233 22.33 -35.74 7.16
CA TYR A 233 22.62 -35.47 8.56
C TYR A 233 23.99 -35.99 8.99
N GLU A 234 24.31 -37.23 8.60
CA GLU A 234 25.55 -37.92 8.95
C GLU A 234 26.80 -37.25 8.36
N ASP A 235 26.65 -36.44 7.31
CA ASP A 235 27.76 -35.76 6.63
C ASP A 235 27.97 -34.31 7.11
N ILE A 236 27.10 -33.78 7.97
CA ILE A 236 27.14 -32.37 8.37
C ILE A 236 28.44 -32.02 9.07
N LEU A 237 28.90 -32.84 10.01
CA LEU A 237 30.14 -32.60 10.75
C LEU A 237 31.33 -32.48 9.79
N ALA A 238 31.43 -33.41 8.85
CA ALA A 238 32.52 -33.45 7.89
C ALA A 238 32.48 -32.29 6.88
N VAL A 239 31.28 -31.86 6.44
CA VAL A 239 31.12 -30.88 5.36
C VAL A 239 30.97 -29.44 5.86
N LYS A 240 30.33 -29.23 7.02
CA LYS A 240 29.97 -27.90 7.56
C LYS A 240 30.50 -27.64 8.97
N GLY A 241 31.07 -28.63 9.65
CA GLY A 241 31.68 -28.51 10.98
C GLY A 241 30.70 -28.54 12.14
N GLU A 242 31.25 -28.60 13.35
CA GLU A 242 30.52 -28.77 14.62
C GLU A 242 29.44 -27.70 14.86
N LYS A 243 29.73 -26.43 14.54
CA LYS A 243 28.79 -25.33 14.74
C LYS A 243 27.48 -25.54 13.97
N LYS A 244 27.56 -26.04 12.73
CA LYS A 244 26.35 -26.29 11.92
C LYS A 244 25.64 -27.56 12.37
N LEU A 245 26.36 -28.60 12.79
CA LEU A 245 25.74 -29.79 13.37
C LEU A 245 24.95 -29.43 14.63
N ALA A 246 25.54 -28.68 15.56
CA ALA A 246 24.86 -28.23 16.76
C ALA A 246 23.61 -27.38 16.48
N GLU A 247 23.64 -26.51 15.45
CA GLU A 247 22.45 -25.76 14.99
C GLU A 247 21.35 -26.69 14.49
N VAL A 248 21.71 -27.73 13.73
CA VAL A 248 20.75 -28.72 13.21
C VAL A 248 20.18 -29.57 14.33
N ASP A 249 21.02 -30.01 15.27
CA ASP A 249 20.61 -30.79 16.45
C ASP A 249 19.62 -30.01 17.32
N ALA A 250 19.88 -28.73 17.55
CA ALA A 250 18.95 -27.86 18.28
C ALA A 250 17.58 -27.75 17.58
N LYS A 251 17.56 -27.72 16.24
CA LYS A 251 16.32 -27.66 15.44
C LYS A 251 15.60 -29.00 15.34
N LEU A 252 16.33 -30.11 15.40
CA LEU A 252 15.76 -31.44 15.56
C LEU A 252 15.10 -31.57 16.94
N ALA A 253 15.78 -31.10 17.99
CA ALA A 253 15.27 -31.11 19.35
C ALA A 253 14.01 -30.23 19.54
N SER A 254 13.92 -29.11 18.81
CA SER A 254 12.73 -28.24 18.84
C SER A 254 11.58 -28.74 17.96
N GLY A 255 11.81 -29.73 17.08
CA GLY A 255 10.85 -30.20 16.09
C GLY A 255 10.70 -29.31 14.85
N GLU A 256 11.51 -28.24 14.71
CA GLU A 256 11.58 -27.47 13.46
C GLU A 256 12.07 -28.34 12.30
N PHE A 257 13.03 -29.24 12.60
CA PHE A 257 13.55 -30.23 11.68
C PHE A 257 13.12 -31.63 12.07
N VAL A 258 12.99 -32.51 11.06
CA VAL A 258 12.84 -33.96 11.23
C VAL A 258 13.81 -34.69 10.31
N LEU A 259 14.23 -35.87 10.73
CA LEU A 259 15.03 -36.77 9.90
C LEU A 259 14.11 -37.70 9.11
N ARG A 260 14.38 -37.82 7.81
CA ARG A 260 13.71 -38.78 6.92
C ARG A 260 14.75 -39.70 6.28
N PRO A 261 14.54 -41.02 6.26
CA PRO A 261 15.44 -41.94 5.57
C PRO A 261 15.64 -41.52 4.11
N TRP A 262 16.90 -41.49 3.67
CA TRP A 262 17.31 -41.11 2.32
C TRP A 262 18.37 -42.08 1.77
N GLY A 263 18.00 -43.36 1.74
CA GLY A 263 18.91 -44.44 1.38
C GLY A 263 19.61 -45.08 2.59
N PRO A 264 20.53 -46.03 2.35
CA PRO A 264 21.14 -46.82 3.42
C PRO A 264 21.96 -45.96 4.39
N GLY A 265 21.52 -45.88 5.65
CA GLY A 265 22.24 -45.20 6.73
C GLY A 265 22.35 -43.68 6.57
N LYS A 266 21.53 -43.06 5.72
CA LYS A 266 21.54 -41.62 5.48
C LYS A 266 20.18 -41.01 5.74
N HIS A 267 20.16 -39.83 6.33
CA HIS A 267 18.95 -39.08 6.59
C HIS A 267 18.97 -37.68 5.96
N ALA A 268 17.91 -37.36 5.23
CA ALA A 268 17.65 -35.99 4.82
C ALA A 268 17.16 -35.20 6.04
N VAL A 269 17.75 -34.02 6.26
CA VAL A 269 17.22 -33.04 7.20
C VAL A 269 16.08 -32.31 6.50
N VAL A 270 14.88 -32.44 7.06
CA VAL A 270 13.66 -31.89 6.48
C VAL A 270 13.11 -30.83 7.42
N ARG A 271 12.89 -29.61 6.92
CA ARG A 271 12.18 -28.59 7.67
C ARG A 271 10.69 -28.84 7.55
N VAL A 272 10.01 -28.82 8.69
CA VAL A 272 8.55 -28.84 8.78
C VAL A 272 8.06 -27.53 9.36
N THR A 273 7.03 -26.95 8.77
CA THR A 273 6.44 -25.69 9.24
C THR A 273 4.94 -25.83 9.22
N PRO A 274 4.21 -25.51 10.31
CA PRO A 274 2.76 -25.47 10.26
C PRO A 274 2.29 -24.62 9.08
N TYR A 275 1.34 -25.13 8.31
CA TYR A 275 0.96 -24.52 7.04
C TYR A 275 0.45 -23.08 7.23
N GLU A 276 -0.22 -22.81 8.35
CA GLU A 276 -0.68 -21.49 8.77
C GLU A 276 0.46 -20.50 9.06
N LEU A 277 1.67 -20.99 9.36
CA LEU A 277 2.88 -20.17 9.56
C LEU A 277 3.75 -20.11 8.29
N ALA A 278 3.37 -20.83 7.23
CA ALA A 278 4.16 -20.93 6.02
C ALA A 278 4.19 -19.59 5.26
N SER A 279 5.38 -19.04 5.14
CA SER A 279 5.63 -17.77 4.45
C SER A 279 6.87 -17.83 3.57
N SER A 280 6.95 -16.88 2.65
CA SER A 280 8.12 -16.53 1.86
C SER A 280 8.56 -15.13 2.23
N LYS A 281 9.81 -14.77 1.93
CA LYS A 281 10.24 -13.38 1.99
C LYS A 281 9.75 -12.64 0.75
N LEU A 282 9.30 -11.40 0.93
CA LEU A 282 8.95 -10.51 -0.18
C LEU A 282 10.17 -10.29 -1.09
N TYR A 283 9.96 -10.43 -2.40
CA TYR A 283 10.97 -10.09 -3.39
C TYR A 283 10.89 -8.60 -3.72
N SER A 284 12.03 -7.93 -3.88
CA SER A 284 12.10 -6.48 -4.05
C SER A 284 11.54 -5.97 -5.38
N ILE A 285 11.26 -6.86 -6.34
CA ILE A 285 10.60 -6.52 -7.61
C ILE A 285 9.21 -7.16 -7.61
N ILE A 286 8.17 -6.34 -7.50
CA ILE A 286 6.78 -6.77 -7.48
C ILE A 286 6.19 -6.53 -8.85
N LYS A 287 5.80 -7.61 -9.52
CA LYS A 287 5.10 -7.54 -10.79
C LYS A 287 3.59 -7.53 -10.54
N ALA A 288 2.98 -6.38 -10.79
CA ALA A 288 1.53 -6.20 -10.80
C ALA A 288 1.16 -5.33 -12.00
N LEU A 289 0.27 -5.81 -12.87
CA LEU A 289 -0.11 -5.12 -14.09
C LEU A 289 -1.56 -4.65 -13.99
N GLY A 290 -1.86 -3.46 -14.50
CA GLY A 290 -3.22 -2.93 -14.53
C GLY A 290 -3.71 -2.41 -13.17
N GLY A 291 -5.01 -2.17 -13.10
CA GLY A 291 -5.76 -1.63 -11.94
C GLY A 291 -7.15 -1.17 -12.38
N GLN A 292 -7.30 -0.82 -13.66
CA GLN A 292 -8.58 -0.50 -14.30
C GLN A 292 -9.54 -1.70 -14.25
N ASN A 293 -9.05 -2.92 -14.47
CA ASN A 293 -9.84 -4.15 -14.38
C ASN A 293 -10.49 -4.31 -12.98
N ASP A 294 -9.78 -3.91 -11.92
CA ASP A 294 -10.31 -4.02 -10.54
C ASP A 294 -11.53 -3.12 -10.34
N LEU A 295 -11.62 -1.99 -11.06
CA LEU A 295 -12.80 -1.12 -11.07
C LEU A 295 -13.91 -1.67 -11.98
N GLU A 296 -13.55 -2.28 -13.11
CA GLU A 296 -14.51 -2.92 -14.02
C GLU A 296 -15.30 -4.02 -13.30
N ASP A 297 -14.63 -4.85 -12.49
CA ASP A 297 -15.26 -5.92 -11.69
C ASP A 297 -16.28 -5.39 -10.66
N LEU A 298 -16.18 -4.10 -10.28
CA LEU A 298 -17.11 -3.41 -9.39
C LEU A 298 -18.15 -2.55 -10.14
N GLY A 299 -18.17 -2.60 -11.48
CA GLY A 299 -19.03 -1.74 -12.29
C GLY A 299 -18.65 -0.26 -12.23
N LEU A 300 -17.40 0.06 -11.92
CA LEU A 300 -16.82 1.42 -11.82
C LEU A 300 -15.78 1.67 -12.93
N GLY A 301 -15.78 0.84 -13.98
CA GLY A 301 -14.83 0.91 -15.09
C GLY A 301 -14.87 2.27 -15.80
N GLY A 302 -13.69 2.81 -16.10
CA GLY A 302 -13.57 4.07 -16.85
C GLY A 302 -13.89 5.36 -16.08
N VAL A 303 -14.29 5.26 -14.81
CA VAL A 303 -14.61 6.40 -13.94
C VAL A 303 -13.35 7.04 -13.34
N PHE A 304 -12.27 6.27 -13.20
CA PHE A 304 -10.99 6.76 -12.67
C PHE A 304 -9.84 6.35 -13.59
N GLY A 305 -9.01 7.33 -14.00
CA GLY A 305 -8.02 7.12 -15.05
C GLY A 305 -6.91 6.12 -14.68
N TYR A 306 -6.42 6.16 -13.43
CA TYR A 306 -5.20 5.45 -13.03
C TYR A 306 -5.29 4.86 -11.61
N PRO A 307 -6.23 3.95 -11.34
CA PRO A 307 -6.26 3.25 -10.05
C PRO A 307 -5.01 2.38 -9.92
N LYS A 308 -4.43 2.31 -8.71
CA LYS A 308 -3.37 1.35 -8.41
C LYS A 308 -3.95 -0.08 -8.36
N PRO A 309 -3.21 -1.11 -8.83
CA PRO A 309 -3.66 -2.50 -8.76
C PRO A 309 -3.89 -2.96 -7.32
N VAL A 310 -5.03 -3.57 -7.04
CA VAL A 310 -5.39 -4.08 -5.71
C VAL A 310 -4.39 -5.13 -5.23
N GLU A 311 -3.96 -6.04 -6.12
CA GLU A 311 -2.98 -7.08 -5.79
C GLU A 311 -1.62 -6.52 -5.35
N LEU A 312 -1.21 -5.37 -5.90
CA LEU A 312 0.02 -4.70 -5.47
C LEU A 312 -0.13 -4.20 -4.03
N VAL A 313 -1.18 -3.42 -3.77
CA VAL A 313 -1.40 -2.80 -2.47
C VAL A 313 -1.64 -3.87 -1.40
N LYS A 314 -2.41 -4.92 -1.73
CA LYS A 314 -2.61 -6.09 -0.87
C LYS A 314 -1.30 -6.79 -0.54
N THR A 315 -0.41 -6.99 -1.52
CA THR A 315 0.92 -7.58 -1.30
C THR A 315 1.74 -6.74 -0.32
N LEU A 316 1.74 -5.41 -0.47
CA LEU A 316 2.49 -4.51 0.41
C LEU A 316 1.95 -4.48 1.84
N ILE A 317 0.63 -4.38 2.00
CA ILE A 317 -0.04 -4.43 3.31
C ILE A 317 0.28 -5.75 4.00
N THR A 318 -0.04 -6.87 3.34
CA THR A 318 0.15 -8.23 3.88
C THR A 318 1.61 -8.49 4.24
N ALA A 319 2.57 -7.86 3.54
CA ALA A 319 3.98 -8.07 3.84
C ALA A 319 4.40 -7.65 5.24
N GLN A 320 3.73 -6.68 5.85
CA GLN A 320 4.00 -6.25 7.22
C GLN A 320 2.88 -6.60 8.20
N THR A 321 1.79 -7.20 7.72
CA THR A 321 0.66 -7.60 8.54
C THR A 321 0.38 -9.11 8.51
N PHE A 322 1.28 -9.92 7.93
CA PHE A 322 1.09 -11.37 7.76
C PHE A 322 0.73 -12.10 9.07
N PHE A 323 1.30 -11.65 10.19
CA PHE A 323 1.01 -12.14 11.55
C PHE A 323 0.40 -11.06 12.45
N ASP A 324 -0.15 -10.01 11.87
CA ASP A 324 -0.82 -8.90 12.56
C ASP A 324 -2.22 -8.71 11.95
N PRO A 325 -3.18 -9.57 12.32
CA PRO A 325 -4.51 -9.58 11.73
C PRO A 325 -5.37 -8.41 12.17
N THR A 326 -4.94 -7.58 13.13
CA THR A 326 -5.69 -6.42 13.65
C THR A 326 -5.01 -5.10 13.32
N ALA A 327 -4.08 -5.11 12.37
CA ALA A 327 -3.30 -3.95 11.96
C ALA A 327 -4.18 -2.82 11.41
N ILE A 328 -3.86 -1.57 11.76
CA ILE A 328 -4.46 -0.38 11.16
C ILE A 328 -3.63 0.05 9.95
N VAL A 329 -4.31 0.25 8.81
CA VAL A 329 -3.73 0.68 7.54
C VAL A 329 -4.20 2.09 7.20
N LEU A 330 -3.28 3.03 7.00
CA LEU A 330 -3.56 4.42 6.65
C LEU A 330 -3.16 4.72 5.19
N ASP A 331 -4.03 5.41 4.47
CA ASP A 331 -3.73 6.01 3.17
C ASP A 331 -4.38 7.39 3.08
N PHE A 332 -3.54 8.42 3.11
CA PHE A 332 -3.97 9.81 3.07
C PHE A 332 -3.84 10.45 1.68
N PHE A 333 -3.68 9.61 0.64
CA PHE A 333 -3.85 9.93 -0.78
C PHE A 333 -4.72 8.85 -1.43
N ALA A 334 -5.91 8.63 -0.85
CA ALA A 334 -6.69 7.42 -1.11
C ALA A 334 -7.10 7.23 -2.57
N GLY A 335 -7.28 8.33 -3.32
CA GLY A 335 -7.67 8.31 -4.73
C GLY A 335 -8.95 7.49 -4.90
N SER A 336 -8.91 6.48 -5.76
CA SER A 336 -10.07 5.61 -5.99
C SER A 336 -10.39 4.66 -4.84
N GLY A 337 -9.62 4.60 -3.75
CA GLY A 337 -9.89 3.73 -2.59
C GLY A 337 -9.36 2.30 -2.72
N THR A 338 -8.31 2.07 -3.54
CA THR A 338 -7.67 0.75 -3.70
C THR A 338 -7.25 0.14 -2.36
N THR A 339 -6.74 0.95 -1.44
CA THR A 339 -6.22 0.50 -0.14
C THR A 339 -7.31 -0.17 0.71
N ALA A 340 -8.52 0.38 0.76
CA ALA A 340 -9.63 -0.23 1.50
C ALA A 340 -10.00 -1.61 0.93
N GLN A 341 -10.14 -1.73 -0.40
CA GLN A 341 -10.40 -3.01 -1.04
C GLN A 341 -9.28 -4.03 -0.75
N ALA A 342 -8.01 -3.62 -0.81
CA ALA A 342 -6.88 -4.47 -0.50
C ALA A 342 -6.89 -4.99 0.95
N VAL A 343 -7.29 -4.16 1.92
CA VAL A 343 -7.49 -4.56 3.33
C VAL A 343 -8.61 -5.59 3.45
N MET A 344 -9.75 -5.37 2.81
CA MET A 344 -10.88 -6.31 2.83
C MET A 344 -10.49 -7.67 2.27
N GLU A 345 -9.79 -7.70 1.13
CA GLU A 345 -9.31 -8.93 0.52
C GLU A 345 -8.26 -9.65 1.36
N ALA A 346 -7.36 -8.91 2.03
CA ALA A 346 -6.40 -9.49 2.96
C ALA A 346 -7.12 -10.15 4.16
N ASN A 347 -8.08 -9.46 4.77
CA ASN A 347 -8.88 -9.99 5.87
C ASN A 347 -9.67 -11.25 5.44
N ARG A 348 -10.33 -11.23 4.29
CA ARG A 348 -11.05 -12.42 3.76
C ARG A 348 -10.13 -13.63 3.59
N ARG A 349 -8.85 -13.39 3.28
CA ARG A 349 -7.87 -14.44 3.02
C ARG A 349 -7.40 -15.14 4.30
N ASP A 350 -7.23 -14.41 5.41
CA ASP A 350 -6.70 -14.96 6.67
C ASP A 350 -7.63 -14.81 7.88
N ASP A 351 -8.91 -14.52 7.65
CA ASP A 351 -9.92 -14.23 8.68
C ASP A 351 -9.49 -13.08 9.62
N GLY A 352 -8.70 -12.15 9.07
CA GLY A 352 -8.22 -10.97 9.77
C GLY A 352 -9.30 -9.93 10.03
N GLN A 353 -8.97 -8.99 10.90
CA GLN A 353 -9.78 -7.84 11.34
C GLN A 353 -8.97 -6.53 11.21
N ARG A 354 -8.17 -6.40 10.15
CA ARG A 354 -7.41 -5.17 9.88
C ARG A 354 -8.39 -4.06 9.53
N SER A 355 -8.17 -2.86 10.05
CA SER A 355 -8.96 -1.68 9.70
C SER A 355 -8.22 -0.77 8.74
N PHE A 356 -8.96 0.02 7.97
CA PHE A 356 -8.40 1.05 7.10
C PHE A 356 -8.83 2.46 7.51
N ILE A 357 -7.96 3.42 7.25
CA ILE A 357 -8.23 4.86 7.36
C ILE A 357 -7.83 5.48 6.03
N LEU A 358 -8.81 6.02 5.32
CA LEU A 358 -8.60 6.74 4.06
C LEU A 358 -8.82 8.24 4.27
N ILE A 359 -7.98 9.07 3.67
CA ILE A 359 -8.24 10.52 3.55
C ILE A 359 -8.28 10.90 2.07
N GLN A 360 -9.38 11.52 1.66
CA GLN A 360 -9.60 11.96 0.28
C GLN A 360 -10.22 13.35 0.24
N THR A 361 -9.55 14.25 -0.48
CA THR A 361 -10.10 15.57 -0.79
C THR A 361 -11.26 15.43 -1.79
N PRO A 362 -12.38 16.15 -1.61
CA PRO A 362 -13.54 16.10 -2.51
C PRO A 362 -13.28 16.88 -3.82
N GLU A 363 -12.23 16.51 -4.54
CA GLU A 363 -11.89 17.07 -5.84
C GLU A 363 -12.92 16.66 -6.89
N GLU A 364 -13.34 17.59 -7.74
CA GLU A 364 -14.32 17.31 -8.79
C GLU A 364 -13.78 16.31 -9.82
N LEU A 365 -14.60 15.32 -10.17
CA LEU A 365 -14.34 14.44 -11.31
C LEU A 365 -14.69 15.19 -12.59
N ARG A 366 -13.68 15.49 -13.42
CA ARG A 366 -13.92 16.21 -14.69
C ARG A 366 -14.53 15.28 -15.74
N GLY A 367 -15.68 15.66 -16.29
CA GLY A 367 -16.27 15.00 -17.46
C GLY A 367 -15.42 15.26 -18.72
N GLY A 368 -14.96 14.19 -19.38
CA GLY A 368 -14.14 14.32 -20.59
C GLY A 368 -14.86 15.02 -21.74
N ARG A 369 -14.24 16.05 -22.34
CA ARG A 369 -14.64 16.58 -23.66
C ARG A 369 -14.15 15.62 -24.74
N GLY A 370 -15.03 14.75 -25.24
CA GLY A 370 -14.73 13.87 -26.36
C GLY A 370 -14.51 14.65 -27.66
N THR A 371 -13.32 14.51 -28.27
CA THR A 371 -13.15 14.82 -29.70
C THR A 371 -13.80 13.72 -30.53
N ARG A 372 -14.86 14.06 -31.27
CA ARG A 372 -15.47 13.18 -32.29
C ARG A 372 -14.45 12.94 -33.42
N GLY A 373 -14.26 11.69 -33.83
CA GLY A 373 -13.59 11.40 -35.11
C GLY A 373 -13.26 9.93 -35.36
N GLY A 374 -14.07 9.28 -36.20
CA GLY A 374 -13.60 8.34 -37.23
C GLY A 374 -13.27 6.90 -36.81
N ALA A 375 -14.13 5.97 -37.22
CA ALA A 375 -13.83 4.54 -37.30
C ALA A 375 -12.59 4.28 -38.17
N GLY A 376 -11.64 3.48 -37.68
CA GLY A 376 -10.48 3.04 -38.46
C GLY A 376 -9.49 2.19 -37.65
N ALA A 377 -9.43 0.91 -38.02
CA ALA A 377 -8.43 -0.13 -37.77
C ALA A 377 -7.12 0.18 -36.99
N ALA A 378 -6.77 -0.79 -36.14
CA ALA A 378 -5.44 -1.36 -35.89
C ALA A 378 -4.20 -0.45 -36.00
N GLY A 379 -3.50 -0.30 -34.87
CA GLY A 379 -2.04 -0.14 -34.83
C GLY A 379 -1.50 1.25 -35.14
N ALA A 380 -1.28 2.05 -34.10
CA ALA A 380 -0.27 3.12 -34.09
C ALA A 380 -0.10 3.66 -32.66
N TRP A 381 0.87 3.13 -31.92
CA TRP A 381 1.47 3.89 -30.81
C TRP A 381 2.51 4.82 -31.45
N VAL A 382 2.22 6.13 -31.47
CA VAL A 382 3.14 7.17 -31.91
C VAL A 382 3.65 7.93 -30.68
N ASN A 383 4.92 7.66 -30.38
CA ASN A 383 6.00 8.54 -29.92
C ASN A 383 5.69 9.81 -29.13
N GLY A 384 6.27 9.86 -27.92
CA GLY A 384 7.39 10.78 -27.68
C GLY A 384 7.09 12.27 -27.75
N ASN A 385 6.43 12.79 -26.72
CA ASN A 385 6.75 14.07 -26.09
C ASN A 385 6.00 14.14 -24.76
N GLY A 386 6.57 14.81 -23.75
CA GLY A 386 6.07 14.91 -22.37
C GLY A 386 4.58 15.24 -22.26
N GLY A 387 3.73 14.21 -22.35
CA GLY A 387 2.29 14.33 -22.42
C GLY A 387 1.66 13.97 -21.10
N ARG A 388 1.10 15.00 -20.45
CA ARG A 388 -0.10 14.96 -19.60
C ARG A 388 -0.31 13.63 -18.85
N GLN A 389 0.40 13.46 -17.75
CA GLN A 389 -0.06 12.58 -16.69
C GLN A 389 -0.56 13.48 -15.55
N GLY A 390 -1.67 13.14 -14.92
CA GLY A 390 -2.07 13.76 -13.66
C GLY A 390 -3.40 14.50 -13.63
N GLU A 391 -4.26 14.41 -14.65
CA GLU A 391 -5.68 14.70 -14.45
C GLU A 391 -6.45 13.38 -14.55
N ALA A 392 -7.41 13.20 -13.65
CA ALA A 392 -8.36 12.10 -13.69
C ALA A 392 -9.27 12.28 -14.92
N ASP A 393 -8.84 11.77 -16.07
CA ASP A 393 -9.67 11.72 -17.27
C ASP A 393 -10.75 10.63 -17.09
N VAL A 394 -11.99 11.05 -16.89
CA VAL A 394 -13.19 10.20 -16.94
C VAL A 394 -13.57 9.99 -18.41
N ARG A 395 -13.79 8.74 -18.83
CA ARG A 395 -14.42 8.47 -20.14
C ARG A 395 -15.94 8.40 -19.98
N ALA A 396 -16.66 9.17 -20.80
CA ALA A 396 -18.12 9.08 -20.88
C ALA A 396 -18.55 7.67 -21.31
N ALA A 397 -19.53 7.10 -20.61
CA ALA A 397 -20.13 5.81 -20.95
C ALA A 397 -20.69 5.85 -22.38
N SER A 398 -20.42 4.80 -23.16
CA SER A 398 -20.95 4.65 -24.52
C SER A 398 -22.45 4.32 -24.47
N GLY A 399 -23.28 5.35 -24.40
CA GLY A 399 -24.72 5.30 -24.59
C GLY A 399 -25.11 6.43 -25.52
N SER A 400 -25.76 6.11 -26.63
CA SER A 400 -26.33 7.10 -27.55
C SER A 400 -27.49 7.82 -26.86
N ASP A 401 -27.23 8.97 -26.28
CA ASP A 401 -28.16 10.11 -26.24
C ASP A 401 -27.40 11.38 -25.87
N ALA A 402 -27.49 12.36 -26.76
CA ALA A 402 -26.85 13.66 -26.61
C ALA A 402 -27.71 14.56 -25.71
N ASP A 403 -27.72 14.24 -24.41
CA ASP A 403 -28.12 15.17 -23.38
C ASP A 403 -27.12 15.06 -22.22
N SER A 404 -26.75 16.18 -21.62
CA SER A 404 -25.62 16.34 -20.68
C SER A 404 -25.54 15.26 -19.59
N ALA A 405 -24.76 14.18 -19.82
CA ALA A 405 -24.53 13.15 -18.82
C ALA A 405 -23.60 13.70 -17.73
N ARG A 406 -24.19 14.10 -16.59
CA ARG A 406 -23.43 14.35 -15.37
C ARG A 406 -22.65 13.07 -15.02
N PRO A 407 -21.40 13.17 -14.56
CA PRO A 407 -20.69 11.98 -14.08
C PRO A 407 -21.49 11.33 -12.93
N GLU A 408 -21.47 9.99 -12.87
CA GLU A 408 -22.17 9.20 -11.83
C GLU A 408 -21.79 9.67 -10.41
N PHE A 409 -20.58 10.20 -10.25
CA PHE A 409 -20.04 10.79 -9.03
C PHE A 409 -19.56 12.21 -9.32
N ALA A 410 -19.86 13.17 -8.44
CA ALA A 410 -19.40 14.55 -8.58
C ALA A 410 -17.93 14.70 -8.16
N THR A 411 -17.49 13.93 -7.17
CA THR A 411 -16.15 14.05 -6.58
C THR A 411 -15.40 12.73 -6.50
N ILE A 412 -14.07 12.80 -6.40
CA ILE A 412 -13.24 11.61 -6.17
C ILE A 412 -13.63 10.93 -4.87
N SER A 413 -13.90 11.67 -3.78
CA SER A 413 -14.30 11.09 -2.49
C SER A 413 -15.61 10.32 -2.56
N GLU A 414 -16.58 10.76 -3.38
CA GLU A 414 -17.82 10.00 -3.62
C GLU A 414 -17.54 8.68 -4.32
N LEU A 415 -16.68 8.68 -5.34
CA LEU A 415 -16.21 7.46 -6.00
C LEU A 415 -15.45 6.54 -5.02
N THR A 416 -14.59 7.10 -4.16
CA THR A 416 -13.88 6.35 -3.12
C THR A 416 -14.88 5.64 -2.21
N ALA A 417 -15.86 6.37 -1.68
CA ALA A 417 -16.90 5.82 -0.81
C ALA A 417 -17.69 4.71 -1.50
N GLU A 418 -18.04 4.91 -2.78
CA GLU A 418 -18.78 3.91 -3.53
C GLU A 418 -17.97 2.65 -3.81
N ARG A 419 -16.67 2.78 -4.16
CA ARG A 419 -15.80 1.62 -4.31
C ARG A 419 -15.72 0.82 -3.01
N ILE A 420 -15.61 1.48 -1.86
CA ILE A 420 -15.59 0.81 -0.55
C ILE A 420 -16.87 -0.01 -0.36
N ARG A 421 -18.06 0.57 -0.64
CA ARG A 421 -19.34 -0.15 -0.51
C ARG A 421 -19.41 -1.38 -1.42
N ARG A 422 -19.12 -1.22 -2.72
CA ARG A 422 -19.18 -2.33 -3.69
C ARG A 422 -18.13 -3.41 -3.39
N ALA A 423 -16.93 -3.02 -2.94
CA ALA A 423 -15.90 -3.97 -2.52
C ALA A 423 -16.30 -4.72 -1.24
N ALA A 424 -16.97 -4.06 -0.29
CA ALA A 424 -17.50 -4.69 0.91
C ALA A 424 -18.56 -5.74 0.55
N ASP A 425 -19.51 -5.42 -0.33
CA ASP A 425 -20.51 -6.39 -0.81
C ASP A 425 -19.87 -7.63 -1.46
N ALA A 426 -18.77 -7.45 -2.19
CA ALA A 426 -18.09 -8.54 -2.88
C ALA A 426 -17.15 -9.38 -1.99
N SER A 427 -16.42 -8.73 -1.08
CA SER A 427 -15.29 -9.34 -0.35
C SER A 427 -15.41 -9.34 1.17
N ALA A 428 -16.31 -8.55 1.75
CA ALA A 428 -16.52 -8.50 3.20
C ALA A 428 -17.98 -8.12 3.55
N PRO A 429 -18.97 -8.98 3.22
CA PRO A 429 -20.38 -8.65 3.46
C PRO A 429 -20.65 -8.30 4.93
N GLY A 430 -21.28 -7.15 5.16
CA GLY A 430 -21.57 -6.62 6.50
C GLY A 430 -20.46 -5.76 7.10
N LEU A 431 -19.34 -5.54 6.41
CA LEU A 431 -18.36 -4.54 6.80
C LEU A 431 -18.99 -3.15 6.74
N THR A 432 -18.77 -2.36 7.79
CA THR A 432 -19.16 -0.97 7.87
C THR A 432 -17.92 -0.08 7.92
N PHE A 433 -18.08 1.17 7.47
CA PHE A 433 -17.07 2.21 7.60
C PHE A 433 -17.76 3.54 7.93
N THR A 434 -17.13 4.35 8.75
CA THR A 434 -17.63 5.67 9.12
C THR A 434 -17.04 6.72 8.18
N GLU A 435 -17.92 7.50 7.55
CA GLU A 435 -17.53 8.66 6.74
C GLU A 435 -17.65 9.94 7.58
N VAL A 436 -16.57 10.72 7.65
CA VAL A 436 -16.51 11.99 8.37
C VAL A 436 -15.86 13.07 7.50
N ALA A 437 -16.20 14.33 7.73
CA ALA A 437 -15.52 15.46 7.13
C ALA A 437 -14.51 16.08 8.11
N VAL A 438 -13.37 16.56 7.60
CA VAL A 438 -12.48 17.43 8.38
C VAL A 438 -13.25 18.68 8.77
N ALA A 439 -13.24 19.03 10.06
CA ALA A 439 -13.94 20.24 10.52
C ALA A 439 -13.28 21.49 9.94
N ASP A 440 -14.10 22.51 9.65
CA ASP A 440 -13.57 23.83 9.31
C ASP A 440 -12.69 24.34 10.46
N PRO A 441 -11.54 24.96 10.17
CA PRO A 441 -10.77 25.62 11.21
C PRO A 441 -11.65 26.66 11.91
N PRO A 442 -11.52 26.83 13.24
CA PRO A 442 -12.23 27.91 13.93
C PRO A 442 -11.93 29.23 13.22
N ALA A 443 -12.97 29.99 12.91
CA ALA A 443 -12.83 31.29 12.25
C ALA A 443 -11.78 32.10 13.01
N ALA A 444 -10.72 32.53 12.32
CA ALA A 444 -9.70 33.37 12.93
C ALA A 444 -10.40 34.62 13.49
N GLU A 445 -10.30 34.84 14.80
CA GLU A 445 -10.70 36.11 15.40
C GLU A 445 -9.86 37.21 14.74
N ALA A 446 -10.54 38.10 14.01
CA ALA A 446 -9.95 39.15 13.18
C ALA A 446 -9.34 40.28 14.01
#